data_AF-A0A0S8A0A8-F1
#
_entry.id   AF-A0A0S8A0A8-F1
#
_cell.length_a   1.000
_cell.length_b   1.000
_cell.length_c   1.000
_cell.angle_alpha   90.00
_cell.angle_beta   90.00
_cell.angle_gamma   90.00
#
_symmetry.space_group_name_H-M   'P 1'
#
loop_
_entity.id
_entity.type
_entity.pdbx_description
1 polymer ?
#
loop_
_entity_poly.entity_id
_entity_poly.type
_entity_poly.pdbx_seq_one_letter_code
_entity_poly.pdbx_strand_id
1 'polypeptide(L)'
;DPHYLPDGRIVFVSDRQTSARGLQAITGISTLPTLDEENRDPAYVLHTMDANGTNIKQISFAQSHEFNPTVLLNGKILFSRWERTGNRNTFSLYTINPDGTGFDVYYGAHSHTQPNTERAFVDAKEIQGGGVISTLTSYNRPRTLLPDPLDPNNPDANLDRNENHFNDGEMVIIDSENFVEIDQKRITSTSPNNQGQRSATNNEVPLDGNISQVGRFYSPHPIWEEGGGNRVLVAWSVCKMTNSIDDRIVVERIGTILI
;
A
#
# COMPACT_ATOMS: atom_id res chain seq x y z
N ASP A 1 -7.32 7.52 -2.38
CA ASP A 1 -7.19 6.98 -3.75
C ASP A 1 -8.45 6.25 -4.18
N PRO A 2 -9.14 6.71 -5.24
CA PRO A 2 -10.25 5.99 -5.86
C PRO A 2 -9.82 5.16 -7.07
N HIS A 3 -10.55 4.08 -7.38
CA HIS A 3 -10.40 3.30 -8.60
C HIS A 3 -11.78 2.92 -9.18
N TYR A 4 -11.90 2.84 -10.51
CA TYR A 4 -13.13 2.37 -11.14
C TYR A 4 -13.25 0.84 -11.04
N LEU A 5 -14.46 0.37 -10.74
CA LEU A 5 -14.87 -1.01 -10.82
C LEU A 5 -15.37 -1.34 -12.25
N PRO A 6 -15.36 -2.62 -12.69
CA PRO A 6 -15.79 -2.98 -14.03
C PRO A 6 -17.27 -2.69 -14.33
N ASP A 7 -18.10 -2.58 -13.28
CA ASP A 7 -19.52 -2.22 -13.36
C ASP A 7 -19.76 -0.70 -13.37
N GLY A 8 -18.71 0.12 -13.43
CA GLY A 8 -18.78 1.57 -13.47
C GLY A 8 -18.88 2.24 -12.10
N ARG A 9 -18.98 1.48 -11.00
CA ARG A 9 -18.85 2.03 -9.65
C ARG A 9 -17.42 2.48 -9.37
N ILE A 10 -17.23 3.18 -8.27
CA ILE A 10 -15.91 3.63 -7.79
C ILE A 10 -15.66 2.96 -6.44
N VAL A 11 -14.51 2.32 -6.27
CA VAL A 11 -13.97 1.92 -4.97
C VAL A 11 -13.05 3.02 -4.44
N PHE A 12 -13.09 3.29 -3.15
CA PHE A 12 -12.24 4.29 -2.49
C PHE A 12 -12.08 3.97 -1.00
N VAL A 13 -11.18 4.70 -0.34
CA VAL A 13 -10.93 4.59 1.09
C VAL A 13 -11.52 5.78 1.83
N SER A 14 -12.17 5.55 2.99
CA SER A 14 -12.70 6.59 3.87
C SER A 14 -12.87 6.09 5.31
N ASP A 15 -12.87 7.01 6.27
CA ASP A 15 -13.21 6.79 7.68
C ASP A 15 -14.73 6.92 7.97
N ARG A 16 -15.56 7.15 6.95
CA ARG A 16 -17.02 7.29 7.06
C ARG A 16 -17.73 5.95 7.30
N GLN A 17 -17.47 5.33 8.45
CA GLN A 17 -17.97 4.01 8.83
C GLN A 17 -19.43 4.04 9.35
N THR A 18 -20.35 4.56 8.53
CA THR A 18 -21.78 4.70 8.87
C THR A 18 -22.48 3.37 9.12
N SER A 19 -22.17 2.34 8.32
CA SER A 19 -22.70 0.99 8.49
C SER A 19 -22.27 0.35 9.82
N ALA A 20 -20.99 0.49 10.18
CA ALA A 20 -20.46 -0.02 11.45
C ALA A 20 -21.15 0.66 12.65
N ARG A 21 -21.35 1.98 12.60
CA ARG A 21 -22.09 2.73 13.64
C ARG A 21 -23.56 2.33 13.72
N GLY A 22 -24.21 2.07 12.58
CA GLY A 22 -25.58 1.58 12.52
C GLY A 22 -25.75 0.21 13.19
N LEU A 23 -24.83 -0.72 12.93
CA LEU A 23 -24.83 -2.04 13.59
C LEU A 23 -24.65 -1.94 15.11
N GLN A 24 -23.80 -1.03 15.60
CA GLN A 24 -23.66 -0.78 17.05
C GLN A 24 -24.97 -0.33 17.68
N ALA A 25 -25.66 0.63 17.04
CA ALA A 25 -26.93 1.15 17.53
C ALA A 25 -28.02 0.06 17.60
N ILE A 26 -28.01 -0.88 16.64
CA ILE A 26 -28.98 -1.99 16.60
C ILE A 26 -28.65 -3.07 17.62
N THR A 27 -27.38 -3.44 17.74
CA THR A 27 -26.95 -4.57 18.59
C THR A 27 -26.79 -4.19 20.06
N GLY A 28 -26.73 -2.90 20.40
CA GLY A 28 -26.39 -2.41 21.73
C GLY A 28 -24.93 -2.67 22.11
N ILE A 29 -24.13 -3.22 21.18
CA ILE A 29 -22.72 -3.49 21.37
C ILE A 29 -21.94 -2.22 21.00
N SER A 30 -21.58 -1.44 22.02
CA SER A 30 -20.80 -0.21 21.88
C SER A 30 -19.32 -0.44 21.53
N THR A 31 -18.91 -1.69 21.26
CA THR A 31 -17.50 -2.10 21.17
C THR A 31 -17.03 -2.39 19.74
N LEU A 32 -17.69 -1.86 18.70
CA LEU A 32 -17.08 -1.79 17.37
C LEU A 32 -16.42 -0.40 17.23
N PRO A 33 -15.27 -0.12 17.86
CA PRO A 33 -14.62 1.15 17.61
C PRO A 33 -14.37 1.27 16.11
N THR A 34 -14.79 2.40 15.53
CA THR A 34 -14.42 2.78 14.15
C THR A 34 -12.98 3.30 14.12
N LEU A 35 -12.19 2.90 15.12
CA LEU A 35 -10.82 3.31 15.32
C LEU A 35 -9.90 2.20 14.84
N ASP A 36 -8.64 2.56 14.70
CA ASP A 36 -7.55 1.65 14.41
C ASP A 36 -7.26 0.69 15.58
N GLU A 37 -6.40 -0.32 15.37
CA GLU A 37 -6.05 -1.36 16.36
C GLU A 37 -5.40 -0.77 17.63
N GLU A 38 -4.88 0.46 17.57
CA GLU A 38 -4.32 1.19 18.71
C GLU A 38 -5.34 2.10 19.41
N ASN A 39 -6.57 2.20 18.90
CA ASN A 39 -7.63 3.10 19.34
C ASN A 39 -7.21 4.59 19.36
N ARG A 40 -6.35 4.99 18.42
CA ARG A 40 -5.84 6.36 18.29
C ARG A 40 -6.62 7.15 17.24
N ASP A 41 -6.76 6.57 16.06
CA ASP A 41 -7.27 7.27 14.88
C ASP A 41 -8.47 6.52 14.27
N PRO A 42 -9.42 7.20 13.61
CA PRO A 42 -10.44 6.52 12.81
C PRO A 42 -9.81 5.62 11.74
N ALA A 43 -10.24 4.35 11.68
CA ALA A 43 -9.74 3.43 10.67
C ALA A 43 -10.25 3.82 9.28
N TYR A 44 -9.31 3.84 8.33
CA TYR A 44 -9.58 4.06 6.91
C TYR A 44 -9.92 2.72 6.27
N VAL A 45 -11.13 2.59 5.73
CA VAL A 45 -11.61 1.32 5.16
C VAL A 45 -12.24 1.52 3.80
N LEU A 46 -12.37 0.43 3.04
CA LEU A 46 -12.91 0.42 1.70
C LEU A 46 -14.42 0.68 1.65
N HIS A 47 -14.78 1.53 0.70
CA HIS A 47 -16.13 1.90 0.32
C HIS A 47 -16.30 1.79 -1.19
N THR A 48 -17.54 1.62 -1.62
CA THR A 48 -17.94 1.75 -3.03
C THR A 48 -19.01 2.81 -3.17
N MET A 49 -19.13 3.41 -4.36
CA MET A 49 -20.20 4.34 -4.71
C MET A 49 -20.48 4.30 -6.21
N ASP A 50 -21.61 4.84 -6.64
CA ASP A 50 -21.90 5.04 -8.06
C ASP A 50 -21.00 6.14 -8.65
N ALA A 51 -20.82 6.13 -9.98
CA ALA A 51 -20.00 7.13 -10.68
C ALA A 51 -20.44 8.59 -10.47
N ASN A 52 -21.71 8.82 -10.11
CA ASN A 52 -22.28 10.13 -9.81
C ASN A 52 -22.10 10.55 -8.32
N GLY A 53 -21.43 9.72 -7.51
CA GLY A 53 -21.20 9.96 -6.08
C GLY A 53 -22.33 9.54 -5.14
N THR A 54 -23.41 8.92 -5.65
CA THR A 54 -24.49 8.39 -4.81
C THR A 54 -24.23 6.95 -4.34
N ASN A 55 -25.09 6.43 -3.47
CA ASN A 55 -25.07 5.03 -3.03
C ASN A 55 -23.73 4.57 -2.41
N ILE A 56 -23.13 5.41 -1.57
CA ILE A 56 -21.93 5.06 -0.82
C ILE A 56 -22.22 3.87 0.10
N LYS A 57 -21.42 2.81 -0.02
CA LYS A 57 -21.50 1.59 0.78
C LYS A 57 -20.13 1.20 1.31
N GLN A 58 -20.01 1.07 2.63
CA GLN A 58 -18.85 0.44 3.29
C GLN A 58 -18.78 -1.05 2.92
N ILE A 59 -17.63 -1.51 2.42
CA ILE A 59 -17.44 -2.91 1.98
C ILE A 59 -16.43 -3.69 2.84
N SER A 60 -15.57 -3.00 3.60
CA SER A 60 -14.69 -3.62 4.61
C SER A 60 -14.91 -2.99 5.99
N PHE A 61 -14.60 -3.76 7.03
CA PHE A 61 -14.89 -3.44 8.44
C PHE A 61 -13.67 -3.69 9.33
N ALA A 62 -12.47 -3.52 8.77
CA ALA A 62 -11.22 -3.69 9.51
C ALA A 62 -11.08 -2.63 10.61
N GLN A 63 -10.43 -3.00 11.72
CA GLN A 63 -9.91 -2.04 12.70
C GLN A 63 -8.53 -1.55 12.28
N SER A 64 -8.23 -1.58 10.99
CA SER A 64 -6.91 -1.32 10.44
C SER A 64 -7.05 -0.36 9.29
N HIS A 65 -6.01 0.43 9.04
CA HIS A 65 -6.01 1.32 7.90
C HIS A 65 -5.71 0.54 6.61
N GLU A 66 -6.56 0.75 5.60
CA GLU A 66 -6.49 0.19 4.26
C GLU A 66 -6.15 1.30 3.26
N PHE A 67 -5.26 1.02 2.31
CA PHE A 67 -4.65 2.01 1.43
C PHE A 67 -4.51 1.52 -0.01
N ASN A 68 -4.39 2.48 -0.93
CA ASN A 68 -4.09 2.29 -2.35
C ASN A 68 -4.89 1.15 -3.04
N PRO A 69 -6.24 1.20 -3.02
CA PRO A 69 -7.02 0.20 -3.74
C PRO A 69 -6.78 0.28 -5.25
N THR A 70 -6.59 -0.88 -5.87
CA THR A 70 -6.60 -1.08 -7.31
C THR A 70 -7.51 -2.24 -7.67
N VAL A 71 -7.96 -2.32 -8.92
CA VAL A 71 -8.81 -3.41 -9.40
C VAL A 71 -8.00 -4.34 -10.29
N LEU A 72 -7.95 -5.62 -9.90
CA LEU A 72 -7.32 -6.68 -10.67
C LEU A 72 -8.18 -7.07 -11.88
N LEU A 73 -7.57 -7.68 -12.89
CA LEU A 73 -8.23 -8.19 -14.09
C LEU A 73 -9.33 -9.21 -13.79
N ASN A 74 -9.19 -9.96 -12.69
CA ASN A 74 -10.22 -10.89 -12.22
C ASN A 74 -11.41 -10.21 -11.51
N GLY A 75 -11.39 -8.87 -11.38
CA GLY A 75 -12.44 -8.05 -10.77
C GLY A 75 -12.35 -7.90 -9.26
N LYS A 76 -11.39 -8.55 -8.58
CA LYS A 76 -11.12 -8.31 -7.16
C LYS A 76 -10.42 -6.96 -6.97
N ILE A 77 -10.64 -6.37 -5.81
CA ILE A 77 -9.91 -5.19 -5.35
C ILE A 77 -8.66 -5.67 -4.62
N LEU A 78 -7.48 -5.24 -5.04
CA LEU A 78 -6.20 -5.39 -4.34
C LEU A 78 -5.91 -4.10 -3.56
N PHE A 79 -5.41 -4.21 -2.34
CA PHE A 79 -5.10 -3.06 -1.49
C PHE A 79 -4.03 -3.43 -0.46
N SER A 80 -3.41 -2.40 0.12
CA SER A 80 -2.48 -2.55 1.25
C SER A 80 -3.23 -2.35 2.56
N ARG A 81 -2.91 -3.15 3.58
CA ARG A 81 -3.51 -2.99 4.91
C ARG A 81 -2.44 -3.01 5.98
N TRP A 82 -2.49 -2.04 6.87
CA TRP A 82 -1.68 -2.00 8.07
C TRP A 82 -2.21 -3.03 9.08
N GLU A 83 -1.35 -3.92 9.56
CA GLU A 83 -1.69 -4.88 10.61
C GLU A 83 -0.71 -4.75 11.76
N ARG A 84 -1.23 -4.81 12.98
CA ARG A 84 -0.46 -4.87 14.20
C ARG A 84 -0.51 -6.27 14.81
N THR A 85 0.57 -7.04 14.61
CA THR A 85 0.76 -8.33 15.29
C THR A 85 1.73 -8.19 16.45
N GLY A 86 1.20 -8.03 17.66
CA GLY A 86 2.00 -7.80 18.87
C GLY A 86 2.79 -6.50 18.80
N ASN A 87 4.11 -6.60 18.66
CA ASN A 87 5.01 -5.44 18.51
C ASN A 87 5.35 -5.12 17.06
N ARG A 88 4.84 -5.88 16.09
CA ARG A 88 5.14 -5.68 14.66
C ARG A 88 4.06 -4.85 14.00
N ASN A 89 4.47 -3.91 13.15
CA ASN A 89 3.58 -3.18 12.25
C ASN A 89 3.97 -3.53 10.82
N THR A 90 3.00 -4.00 10.06
CA THR A 90 3.27 -4.51 8.72
C THR A 90 2.21 -4.05 7.75
N PHE A 91 2.60 -3.77 6.51
CA PHE A 91 1.65 -3.45 5.44
C PHE A 91 1.71 -4.55 4.39
N SER A 92 0.79 -5.50 4.48
CA SER A 92 0.69 -6.61 3.53
C SER A 92 -0.38 -6.32 2.49
N LEU A 93 -0.39 -7.11 1.42
CA LEU A 93 -1.36 -6.99 0.35
C LEU A 93 -2.54 -7.92 0.61
N TYR A 94 -3.75 -7.41 0.40
CA TYR A 94 -5.01 -8.13 0.59
C TYR A 94 -5.90 -7.98 -0.63
N THR A 95 -6.83 -8.91 -0.79
CA THR A 95 -7.90 -8.77 -1.79
C THR A 95 -9.28 -8.87 -1.17
N ILE A 96 -10.26 -8.24 -1.82
CA ILE A 96 -11.69 -8.34 -1.48
C ILE A 96 -12.53 -8.25 -2.76
N ASN A 97 -13.72 -8.83 -2.77
CA ASN A 97 -14.66 -8.66 -3.87
C ASN A 97 -15.34 -7.27 -3.79
N PRO A 98 -15.80 -6.69 -4.92
CA PRO A 98 -16.50 -5.40 -4.95
C PRO A 98 -17.80 -5.30 -4.13
N ASP A 99 -18.32 -6.43 -3.66
CA ASP A 99 -19.49 -6.50 -2.79
C ASP A 99 -19.15 -6.59 -1.29
N GLY A 100 -17.87 -6.71 -0.94
CA GLY A 100 -17.34 -6.88 0.42
C GLY A 100 -17.10 -8.34 0.83
N THR A 101 -17.38 -9.32 -0.03
CA THR A 101 -17.12 -10.74 0.26
C THR A 101 -15.71 -11.16 -0.17
N GLY A 102 -15.29 -12.38 0.16
CA GLY A 102 -14.05 -12.96 -0.36
C GLY A 102 -12.79 -12.18 0.01
N PHE A 103 -12.78 -11.60 1.21
CA PHE A 103 -11.60 -11.02 1.83
C PHE A 103 -10.54 -12.11 2.04
N ASP A 104 -9.32 -11.86 1.57
CA ASP A 104 -8.22 -12.81 1.67
C ASP A 104 -6.85 -12.10 1.69
N VAL A 105 -5.85 -12.74 2.29
CA VAL A 105 -4.45 -12.29 2.22
C VAL A 105 -3.95 -12.57 0.80
N TYR A 106 -3.41 -11.55 0.15
CA TYR A 106 -2.87 -11.70 -1.21
C TYR A 106 -1.39 -12.09 -1.19
N TYR A 107 -0.58 -11.31 -0.47
CA TYR A 107 0.86 -11.52 -0.35
C TYR A 107 1.44 -10.78 0.85
N GLY A 108 2.42 -11.40 1.50
CA GLY A 108 3.43 -10.69 2.27
C GLY A 108 3.24 -10.68 3.78
N ALA A 109 2.27 -11.39 4.36
CA ALA A 109 2.00 -11.40 5.81
C ALA A 109 3.24 -11.72 6.68
N HIS A 110 4.24 -12.39 6.11
CA HIS A 110 5.51 -12.72 6.75
C HIS A 110 6.75 -12.27 5.95
N SER A 111 6.58 -11.47 4.90
CA SER A 111 7.66 -11.03 3.99
C SER A 111 8.28 -9.69 4.36
N HIS A 112 8.14 -9.29 5.63
CA HIS A 112 8.47 -7.94 6.09
C HIS A 112 9.86 -7.78 6.70
N THR A 113 10.57 -8.88 6.98
CA THR A 113 11.72 -8.84 7.89
C THR A 113 13.06 -8.55 7.21
N GLN A 114 13.66 -7.43 7.59
CA GLN A 114 15.11 -7.27 7.73
C GLN A 114 15.43 -6.87 9.18
N PRO A 115 16.66 -7.10 9.69
CA PRO A 115 17.04 -6.63 11.01
C PRO A 115 16.82 -5.11 11.12
N ASN A 116 16.06 -4.69 12.14
CA ASN A 116 15.82 -3.28 12.51
C ASN A 116 15.05 -2.41 11.50
N THR A 117 14.39 -2.99 10.49
CA THR A 117 13.52 -2.25 9.55
C THR A 117 12.27 -3.07 9.26
N GLU A 118 11.08 -2.50 9.49
CA GLU A 118 9.82 -3.10 9.01
C GLU A 118 9.59 -2.65 7.57
N ARG A 119 9.22 -3.58 6.68
CA ARG A 119 8.94 -3.27 5.27
C ARG A 119 7.44 -3.19 5.03
N ALA A 120 7.01 -2.28 4.17
CA ALA A 120 5.61 -2.08 3.82
C ALA A 120 5.42 -2.19 2.30
N PHE A 121 4.46 -3.01 1.88
CA PHE A 121 4.03 -3.09 0.48
C PHE A 121 2.91 -2.09 0.26
N VAL A 122 3.11 -1.13 -0.63
CA VAL A 122 2.14 -0.08 -0.97
C VAL A 122 2.00 0.08 -2.49
N ASP A 123 0.92 0.74 -2.91
CA ASP A 123 0.59 1.07 -4.31
C ASP A 123 0.83 -0.09 -5.29
N ALA A 124 0.39 -1.29 -4.91
CA ALA A 124 0.57 -2.49 -5.71
C ALA A 124 -0.36 -2.49 -6.93
N LYS A 125 0.17 -2.88 -8.10
CA LYS A 125 -0.59 -2.95 -9.36
C LYS A 125 -0.26 -4.20 -10.14
N GLU A 126 -1.30 -4.80 -10.71
CA GLU A 126 -1.16 -5.96 -11.59
C GLU A 126 -0.34 -5.61 -12.83
N ILE A 127 0.60 -6.48 -13.17
CA ILE A 127 1.49 -6.33 -14.32
C ILE A 127 1.11 -7.29 -15.44
N GLN A 128 1.44 -6.90 -16.67
CA GLN A 128 1.25 -7.77 -17.82
C GLN A 128 2.12 -9.03 -17.69
N GLY A 129 1.50 -10.20 -17.88
CA GLY A 129 2.17 -11.49 -17.73
C GLY A 129 1.97 -12.17 -16.38
N GLY A 130 1.22 -11.56 -15.45
CA GLY A 130 0.88 -12.14 -14.15
C GLY A 130 1.73 -11.58 -13.02
N GLY A 131 1.19 -11.62 -11.80
CA GLY A 131 1.81 -11.01 -10.63
C GLY A 131 1.49 -9.52 -10.47
N VAL A 132 2.22 -8.87 -9.56
CA VAL A 132 2.07 -7.43 -9.28
C VAL A 132 3.42 -6.75 -9.16
N ILE A 133 3.47 -5.45 -9.43
CA ILE A 133 4.54 -4.57 -8.95
C ILE A 133 4.05 -3.82 -7.72
N SER A 134 4.91 -3.57 -6.75
CA SER A 134 4.59 -2.78 -5.56
C SER A 134 5.77 -1.90 -5.17
N THR A 135 5.47 -0.76 -4.56
CA THR A 135 6.49 0.02 -3.85
C THR A 135 6.72 -0.63 -2.48
N LEU A 136 7.95 -1.05 -2.24
CA LEU A 136 8.43 -1.53 -0.95
C LEU A 136 9.09 -0.36 -0.20
N THR A 137 8.44 0.11 0.85
CA THR A 137 8.96 1.20 1.69
C THR A 137 9.38 0.70 3.07
N SER A 138 10.16 1.52 3.79
CA SER A 138 10.52 1.30 5.17
C SER A 138 9.48 1.92 6.09
N TYR A 139 8.87 1.10 6.95
CA TYR A 139 8.05 1.55 8.05
C TYR A 139 8.91 1.61 9.33
N ASN A 140 9.64 2.71 9.50
CA ASN A 140 10.29 2.99 10.78
C ASN A 140 9.34 3.84 11.60
N ARG A 141 8.42 3.18 12.31
CA ARG A 141 7.42 3.76 13.25
C ARG A 141 7.46 5.30 13.37
N PRO A 142 6.69 6.06 12.56
CA PRO A 142 6.23 7.34 13.03
C PRO A 142 5.00 7.08 13.89
N ARG A 143 5.02 7.62 15.11
CA ARG A 143 3.78 7.90 15.81
C ARG A 143 2.91 8.70 14.83
N THR A 144 1.67 8.25 14.68
CA THR A 144 0.58 8.93 13.94
C THR A 144 0.70 8.82 12.42
N LEU A 145 -0.14 7.94 11.84
CA LEU A 145 -0.28 7.77 10.38
C LEU A 145 -0.99 8.94 9.70
N LEU A 146 -1.42 9.93 10.48
CA LEU A 146 -1.81 11.24 10.00
C LEU A 146 -1.28 12.27 11.00
N PRO A 147 -0.61 13.35 10.55
CA PRO A 147 -0.56 14.55 11.37
C PRO A 147 -2.00 15.00 11.57
N ASP A 148 -2.51 15.04 12.81
CA ASP A 148 -3.57 16.00 13.10
C ASP A 148 -2.98 17.38 12.80
N PRO A 149 -3.42 18.07 11.73
CA PRO A 149 -2.85 19.36 11.35
C PRO A 149 -3.13 20.45 12.38
N LEU A 150 -3.99 20.14 13.37
CA LEU A 150 -4.51 21.05 14.38
C LEU A 150 -4.12 20.67 15.82
N ASP A 151 -3.28 19.66 16.06
CA ASP A 151 -2.74 19.41 17.40
C ASP A 151 -1.48 20.28 17.64
N PRO A 152 -1.58 21.38 18.41
CA PRO A 152 -0.45 22.25 18.70
C PRO A 152 0.59 21.61 19.63
N ASN A 153 0.30 20.45 20.22
CA ASN A 153 1.20 19.72 21.11
C ASN A 153 1.82 18.48 20.47
N ASN A 154 1.62 18.28 19.16
CA ASN A 154 2.20 17.15 18.45
C ASN A 154 3.76 17.27 18.46
N PRO A 155 4.49 16.38 19.15
CA PRO A 155 5.95 16.40 19.16
C PRO A 155 6.57 16.13 17.77
N ASP A 156 5.78 15.60 16.84
CA ASP A 156 6.15 15.32 15.45
C ASP A 156 5.84 16.50 14.51
N ALA A 157 5.24 17.60 14.99
CA ALA A 157 4.99 18.81 14.17
C ALA A 157 6.28 19.50 13.68
N ASN A 158 7.43 19.11 14.24
CA ASN A 158 8.76 19.63 13.92
C ASN A 158 9.72 18.56 13.36
N LEU A 159 9.25 17.32 13.19
CA LEU A 159 9.89 16.35 12.31
C LEU A 159 9.37 16.63 10.91
N ASP A 160 10.28 16.85 9.98
CA ASP A 160 10.05 17.32 8.62
C ASP A 160 8.73 16.80 8.02
N ARG A 161 7.86 17.74 7.60
CA ARG A 161 6.64 17.44 6.84
C ARG A 161 6.93 16.60 5.57
N ASN A 162 8.20 16.41 5.20
CA ASN A 162 8.66 15.57 4.10
C ASN A 162 9.15 14.15 4.48
N GLU A 163 9.24 13.73 5.74
CA GLU A 163 9.80 12.40 6.08
C GLU A 163 8.75 11.28 6.21
N ASN A 164 7.49 11.57 5.88
CA ASN A 164 6.46 10.55 5.67
C ASN A 164 6.61 9.86 4.30
N HIS A 165 7.74 9.18 4.09
CA HIS A 165 8.09 8.38 2.91
C HIS A 165 7.24 7.10 2.76
N PHE A 166 5.96 7.14 3.11
CA PHE A 166 5.07 5.97 3.04
C PHE A 166 4.77 5.51 1.63
N ASN A 167 5.05 6.32 0.62
CA ASN A 167 4.66 6.05 -0.75
C ASN A 167 5.86 5.91 -1.70
N ASP A 168 7.09 6.12 -1.22
CA ASP A 168 8.31 5.96 -2.02
C ASP A 168 9.24 4.87 -1.46
N GLY A 169 10.05 4.27 -2.32
CA GLY A 169 10.91 3.18 -1.91
C GLY A 169 11.50 2.40 -3.08
N GLU A 170 11.74 1.11 -2.83
CA GLU A 170 12.17 0.16 -3.84
C GLU A 170 10.95 -0.29 -4.67
N MET A 171 11.11 -0.45 -5.98
CA MET A 171 10.09 -1.13 -6.78
C MET A 171 10.37 -2.64 -6.77
N VAL A 172 9.39 -3.44 -6.39
CA VAL A 172 9.52 -4.90 -6.37
C VAL A 172 8.44 -5.56 -7.21
N ILE A 173 8.85 -6.58 -7.97
CA ILE A 173 7.95 -7.46 -8.70
C ILE A 173 7.66 -8.67 -7.81
N ILE A 174 6.39 -9.02 -7.69
CA ILE A 174 5.87 -10.11 -6.87
C ILE A 174 5.16 -11.12 -7.78
N ASP A 175 5.65 -12.35 -7.79
CA ASP A 175 5.04 -13.53 -8.43
C ASP A 175 3.93 -14.08 -7.52
N SER A 176 2.86 -13.31 -7.37
CA SER A 176 1.74 -13.64 -6.50
C SER A 176 0.89 -14.81 -7.02
N GLU A 177 1.09 -15.25 -8.27
CA GLU A 177 0.47 -16.45 -8.83
C GLU A 177 1.08 -17.73 -8.27
N ASN A 178 2.37 -17.71 -7.93
CA ASN A 178 3.09 -18.85 -7.40
C ASN A 178 3.45 -18.73 -5.93
N PHE A 179 3.40 -17.53 -5.34
CA PHE A 179 3.83 -17.28 -3.97
C PHE A 179 2.80 -16.50 -3.15
N VAL A 180 2.80 -16.75 -1.84
CA VAL A 180 2.07 -15.97 -0.83
C VAL A 180 3.02 -15.19 0.08
N GLU A 181 4.27 -15.62 0.16
CA GLU A 181 5.37 -14.92 0.83
C GLU A 181 6.63 -14.98 -0.03
N ILE A 182 7.66 -14.21 0.33
CA ILE A 182 8.93 -14.19 -0.38
C ILE A 182 9.53 -15.59 -0.52
N ASP A 183 9.39 -16.46 0.47
CA ASP A 183 9.93 -17.82 0.50
C ASP A 183 8.86 -18.92 0.61
N GLN A 184 7.57 -18.56 0.57
CA GLN A 184 6.45 -19.50 0.65
C GLN A 184 5.70 -19.60 -0.67
N LYS A 185 5.89 -20.75 -1.34
CA LYS A 185 5.12 -21.14 -2.52
C LYS A 185 3.67 -21.45 -2.18
N ARG A 186 2.77 -21.15 -3.10
CA ARG A 186 1.42 -21.71 -3.15
C ARG A 186 1.49 -23.20 -3.42
N ILE A 187 0.50 -23.95 -2.93
CA ILE A 187 0.37 -25.40 -3.20
C ILE A 187 0.33 -25.69 -4.71
N THR A 188 -0.24 -24.78 -5.49
CA THR A 188 -0.37 -24.87 -6.95
C THR A 188 0.82 -24.27 -7.71
N SER A 189 1.87 -23.83 -7.02
CA SER A 189 3.03 -23.19 -7.64
C SER A 189 3.68 -24.11 -8.67
N THR A 190 3.94 -23.57 -9.86
CA THR A 190 4.76 -24.20 -10.90
C THR A 190 6.11 -23.51 -11.09
N SER A 191 6.32 -22.38 -10.41
CA SER A 191 7.54 -21.57 -10.52
C SER A 191 8.78 -22.36 -10.08
N PRO A 192 9.85 -22.39 -10.90
CA PRO A 192 11.14 -22.98 -10.54
C PRO A 192 11.91 -22.11 -9.55
N ASN A 193 11.51 -20.85 -9.36
CA ASN A 193 12.18 -19.91 -8.47
C ASN A 193 11.99 -20.33 -7.01
N ASN A 194 12.91 -19.93 -6.14
CA ASN A 194 12.79 -20.13 -4.69
C ASN A 194 12.28 -18.88 -3.97
N GLN A 195 12.21 -17.75 -4.68
CA GLN A 195 11.70 -16.50 -4.14
C GLN A 195 10.56 -15.95 -5.00
N GLY A 196 9.50 -15.49 -4.33
CA GLY A 196 8.32 -14.89 -4.96
C GLY A 196 8.45 -13.40 -5.23
N GLN A 197 9.59 -12.80 -4.90
CA GLN A 197 9.83 -11.36 -5.03
C GLN A 197 11.22 -11.09 -5.60
N ARG A 198 11.32 -10.09 -6.46
CA ARG A 198 12.58 -9.56 -6.98
C ARG A 198 12.54 -8.05 -7.12
N SER A 199 13.70 -7.40 -7.08
CA SER A 199 13.80 -5.97 -7.40
C SER A 199 13.41 -5.73 -8.86
N ALA A 200 12.62 -4.68 -9.10
CA ALA A 200 12.32 -4.16 -10.43
C ALA A 200 13.40 -3.19 -10.91
N THR A 201 14.25 -2.70 -10.00
CA THR A 201 15.31 -1.74 -10.30
C THR A 201 16.66 -2.44 -10.44
N ASN A 202 17.51 -1.95 -11.33
CA ASN A 202 18.86 -2.52 -11.53
C ASN A 202 19.82 -2.30 -10.36
N ASN A 203 19.53 -1.31 -9.52
CA ASN A 203 20.35 -0.95 -8.37
C ASN A 203 19.51 -1.08 -7.11
N GLU A 204 20.17 -1.44 -6.02
CA GLU A 204 19.54 -1.52 -4.70
C GLU A 204 19.07 -0.13 -4.25
N VAL A 205 17.82 -0.05 -3.79
CA VAL A 205 17.26 1.13 -3.15
C VAL A 205 17.28 0.90 -1.65
N PRO A 206 18.11 1.61 -0.87
CA PRO A 206 18.21 1.37 0.57
C PRO A 206 16.91 1.70 1.29
N LEU A 207 16.43 0.76 2.11
CA LEU A 207 15.25 0.92 2.98
C LEU A 207 15.63 1.07 4.47
N ASP A 208 16.91 1.13 4.80
CA ASP A 208 17.43 1.21 6.17
C ASP A 208 17.62 2.67 6.67
N GLY A 209 17.04 3.64 5.95
CA GLY A 209 17.20 5.07 6.22
C GLY A 209 18.44 5.70 5.58
N ASN A 210 19.32 4.93 4.92
CA ASN A 210 20.43 5.51 4.17
C ASN A 210 19.94 6.29 2.94
N ILE A 211 20.76 7.25 2.50
CA ILE A 211 20.51 8.04 1.28
C ILE A 211 20.58 7.11 0.07
N SER A 212 19.51 7.09 -0.73
CA SER A 212 19.51 6.39 -2.02
C SER A 212 20.23 7.21 -3.09
N GLN A 213 21.33 6.67 -3.63
CA GLN A 213 22.07 7.27 -4.75
C GLN A 213 21.30 7.21 -6.08
N VAL A 214 20.35 6.28 -6.18
CA VAL A 214 19.56 6.03 -7.39
C VAL A 214 18.17 6.65 -7.32
N GLY A 215 17.82 7.20 -6.15
CA GLY A 215 16.53 7.77 -5.84
C GLY A 215 15.56 6.78 -5.21
N ARG A 216 14.37 7.26 -4.84
CA ARG A 216 13.25 6.46 -4.34
C ARG A 216 12.11 6.54 -5.34
N PHE A 217 11.48 5.41 -5.59
CA PHE A 217 10.46 5.25 -6.63
C PHE A 217 9.07 5.20 -6.01
N TYR A 218 8.08 5.72 -6.71
CA TYR A 218 6.67 5.72 -6.30
C TYR A 218 5.74 5.71 -7.52
N SER A 219 4.46 5.46 -7.28
CA SER A 219 3.42 5.49 -8.31
C SER A 219 3.72 4.62 -9.52
N PRO A 220 3.88 3.28 -9.37
CA PRO A 220 4.03 2.42 -10.51
C PRO A 220 2.75 2.42 -11.34
N HIS A 221 2.87 2.46 -12.67
CA HIS A 221 1.77 2.39 -13.61
C HIS A 221 2.14 1.43 -14.76
N PRO A 222 1.75 0.15 -14.64
CA PRO A 222 2.01 -0.85 -15.68
C PRO A 222 1.40 -0.44 -17.02
N ILE A 223 2.16 -0.63 -18.10
CA ILE A 223 1.72 -0.35 -19.47
C ILE A 223 1.30 -1.66 -20.11
N TRP A 224 0.02 -1.77 -20.43
CA TRP A 224 -0.56 -2.93 -21.10
C TRP A 224 -0.46 -2.78 -22.60
N GLU A 225 0.34 -3.63 -23.23
CA GLU A 225 0.67 -3.51 -24.65
C GLU A 225 0.25 -4.74 -25.44
N GLU A 226 -0.20 -4.53 -26.67
CA GLU A 226 -0.47 -5.60 -27.60
C GLU A 226 0.86 -6.31 -27.94
N GLY A 227 0.97 -7.60 -27.59
CA GLY A 227 2.20 -8.39 -27.76
C GLY A 227 2.97 -8.71 -26.49
N GLY A 228 2.54 -8.26 -25.31
CA GLY A 228 3.13 -8.66 -24.02
C GLY A 228 4.33 -7.80 -23.61
N GLY A 229 4.09 -6.51 -23.39
CA GLY A 229 5.12 -5.58 -22.94
C GLY A 229 5.44 -5.73 -21.45
N ASN A 230 6.70 -5.45 -21.09
CA ASN A 230 7.20 -5.53 -19.71
C ASN A 230 7.59 -4.14 -19.20
N ARG A 231 6.68 -3.17 -19.26
CA ARG A 231 7.01 -1.77 -18.95
C ARG A 231 6.12 -1.22 -17.85
N VAL A 232 6.74 -0.47 -16.96
CA VAL A 232 6.04 0.26 -15.89
C VAL A 232 6.50 1.70 -15.90
N LEU A 233 5.56 2.64 -16.02
CA LEU A 233 5.83 4.05 -15.77
C LEU A 233 5.94 4.28 -14.27
N VAL A 234 6.97 4.99 -13.83
CA VAL A 234 7.21 5.31 -12.42
C VAL A 234 7.57 6.78 -12.28
N ALA A 235 7.24 7.34 -11.13
CA ALA A 235 7.85 8.56 -10.65
C ALA A 235 8.99 8.20 -9.70
N TRP A 236 10.05 9.00 -9.66
CA TRP A 236 11.11 8.84 -8.67
C TRP A 236 11.76 10.16 -8.30
N SER A 237 12.21 10.25 -7.06
CA SER A 237 12.92 11.38 -6.51
C SER A 237 14.41 11.06 -6.41
N VAL A 238 15.28 11.91 -6.97
CA VAL A 238 16.73 11.80 -6.74
C VAL A 238 17.14 12.74 -5.61
N CYS A 239 17.79 12.19 -4.58
CA CYS A 239 18.39 13.03 -3.54
C CYS A 239 19.67 13.66 -4.10
N LYS A 240 19.67 14.98 -4.29
CA LYS A 240 20.88 15.74 -4.61
C LYS A 240 21.29 16.57 -3.39
N MET A 241 22.49 16.31 -2.85
CA MET A 241 23.11 17.24 -1.91
C MET A 241 23.63 18.46 -2.67
N THR A 242 23.21 19.64 -2.24
CA THR A 242 23.87 20.91 -2.59
C THR A 242 24.87 21.29 -1.50
N ASN A 243 26.00 21.89 -1.87
CA ASN A 243 27.09 22.29 -0.96
C ASN A 243 26.74 23.46 0.00
N SER A 244 25.46 23.80 0.17
CA SER A 244 24.97 24.78 1.16
C SER A 244 24.29 24.04 2.30
N ILE A 245 24.66 24.41 3.53
CA ILE A 245 24.48 23.64 4.76
C ILE A 245 23.00 23.38 5.16
N ASP A 246 22.00 23.87 4.42
CA ASP A 246 20.59 23.77 4.81
C ASP A 246 19.57 23.47 3.70
N ASP A 247 19.96 23.18 2.46
CA ASP A 247 18.99 22.88 1.38
C ASP A 247 19.19 21.47 0.79
N ARG A 248 18.19 20.60 0.96
CA ARG A 248 18.00 19.39 0.15
C ARG A 248 17.07 19.73 -1.00
N ILE A 249 17.54 19.60 -2.25
CA ILE A 249 16.66 19.69 -3.41
C ILE A 249 16.20 18.27 -3.77
N VAL A 250 14.92 18.01 -3.58
CA VAL A 250 14.25 16.83 -4.14
C VAL A 250 13.90 17.15 -5.59
N VAL A 251 14.51 16.42 -6.53
CA VAL A 251 14.14 16.53 -7.95
C VAL A 251 13.30 15.31 -8.32
N GLU A 252 12.03 15.54 -8.60
CA GLU A 252 11.13 14.52 -9.13
C GLU A 252 11.36 14.31 -10.64
N ARG A 253 11.28 13.05 -11.05
CA ARG A 253 11.42 12.60 -12.44
C ARG A 253 10.36 11.55 -12.76
N ILE A 254 10.02 11.46 -14.04
CA ILE A 254 9.11 10.46 -14.59
C ILE A 254 9.83 9.68 -15.68
N GLY A 255 9.56 8.39 -15.79
CA GLY A 255 10.22 7.50 -16.73
C GLY A 255 9.78 6.06 -16.58
N THR A 256 10.44 5.16 -17.28
CA THR A 256 9.97 3.78 -17.44
C THR A 256 10.99 2.79 -16.92
N ILE A 257 10.51 1.79 -16.18
CA ILE A 257 11.26 0.59 -15.80
C ILE A 257 10.86 -0.53 -16.77
N LEU A 258 11.86 -1.28 -17.25
CA LEU A 258 11.65 -2.54 -17.96
C LEU A 258 11.72 -3.68 -16.93
N ILE A 259 10.68 -4.50 -16.84
CA ILE A 259 10.48 -5.51 -15.78
C ILE A 259 10.71 -6.97 -16.21
#